data_AF-A0A3S0C9W2-F1
#
_entry.id   AF-A0A3S0C9W2-F1
#
_cell.length_a   1.000
_cell.length_b   1.000
_cell.length_c   1.000
_cell.angle_alpha   90.00
_cell.angle_beta   90.00
_cell.angle_gamma   90.00
#
_symmetry.space_group_name_H-M   'P 1'
#
loop_
_entity.id
_entity.type
_entity.pdbx_description
1 polymer ?
#
loop_
_entity_poly.entity_id
_entity_poly.type
_entity_poly.pdbx_seq_one_letter_code
_entity_poly.pdbx_strand_id
1 'polypeptide(L)'
;MANPSVLFDSLTLFWRDSDGSIDSKVFDYPNVPEQMAQLNAPDDRIYWLSYKAGGVTNKATGGAKIVPFTSQDLGFWGAMSIFDLKNNGCPSILGAISDCRGGLTRLSEADLGLANLRQSGRVYRDIRFADFDNDGYLDIFLPTYTGFSASEQNYLLKNNHDRSFSEIADSAGVADRNRSLDFRPEECRLLIGTAMV
;
A
#
# COMPACT_ATOMS: atom_id res chain seq x y z
N MET A 1 -3.50 -37.82 -12.55
CA MET A 1 -2.32 -37.13 -12.00
C MET A 1 -2.74 -35.70 -11.70
N ALA A 2 -2.70 -35.27 -10.44
CA ALA A 2 -3.14 -33.93 -10.03
C ALA A 2 -2.17 -32.87 -10.56
N ASN A 3 -2.70 -31.75 -11.03
CA ASN A 3 -1.92 -30.59 -11.44
C ASN A 3 -1.20 -30.00 -10.21
N PRO A 4 0.15 -29.97 -10.15
CA PRO A 4 0.91 -29.52 -8.98
C PRO A 4 0.84 -28.00 -8.74
N SER A 5 0.05 -27.26 -9.52
CA SER A 5 0.08 -25.79 -9.58
C SER A 5 -0.85 -25.08 -8.59
N VAL A 6 -1.70 -25.80 -7.85
CA VAL A 6 -2.65 -25.17 -6.91
C VAL A 6 -2.44 -25.76 -5.51
N LEU A 7 -1.69 -25.04 -4.68
CA LEU A 7 -1.39 -25.41 -3.29
C LEU A 7 -2.56 -25.12 -2.33
N PHE A 8 -3.56 -24.34 -2.75
CA PHE A 8 -4.68 -23.90 -1.93
C PHE A 8 -5.99 -24.48 -2.42
N ASP A 9 -6.76 -25.08 -1.52
CA ASP A 9 -8.09 -25.64 -1.82
C ASP A 9 -9.14 -24.53 -1.73
N SER A 10 -9.15 -23.80 -0.62
CA SER A 10 -10.14 -22.75 -0.36
C SER A 10 -9.66 -21.72 0.65
N LEU A 11 -10.29 -20.54 0.62
CA LEU A 11 -10.19 -19.47 1.59
C LEU A 11 -11.51 -19.40 2.36
N THR A 12 -11.48 -19.20 3.68
CA THR A 12 -12.68 -18.99 4.49
C THR A 12 -12.55 -17.71 5.26
N LEU A 13 -13.52 -16.83 5.08
CA LEU A 13 -13.66 -15.59 5.82
C LEU A 13 -14.71 -15.79 6.90
N PHE A 14 -14.39 -15.46 8.14
CA PHE A 14 -15.32 -15.44 9.27
C PHE A 14 -15.54 -14.00 9.70
N TRP A 15 -16.72 -13.66 10.19
CA TRP A 15 -16.97 -12.36 10.83
C TRP A 15 -17.96 -12.50 11.97
N ARG A 16 -18.05 -11.45 12.80
CA ARG A 16 -19.05 -11.33 13.85
C ARG A 16 -20.04 -10.24 13.48
N ASP A 17 -21.32 -10.57 13.51
CA ASP A 17 -22.42 -9.63 13.30
C ASP A 17 -22.69 -8.78 14.53
N SER A 18 -23.44 -7.68 14.35
CA SER A 18 -23.75 -6.73 15.43
C SER A 18 -24.57 -7.36 16.56
N ASP A 19 -25.30 -8.43 16.27
CA ASP A 19 -26.02 -9.25 17.26
C ASP A 19 -25.12 -10.26 18.01
N GLY A 20 -23.83 -10.30 17.68
CA GLY A 20 -22.84 -11.18 18.29
C GLY A 20 -22.73 -12.57 17.64
N SER A 21 -23.57 -12.89 16.64
CA SER A 21 -23.46 -14.14 15.89
C SER A 21 -22.19 -14.18 15.04
N ILE A 22 -21.67 -15.39 14.80
CA ILE A 22 -20.49 -15.62 13.95
C ILE A 22 -20.96 -16.28 12.66
N ASP A 23 -20.61 -15.69 11.53
CA ASP A 23 -20.92 -16.21 10.21
C ASP A 23 -19.62 -16.35 9.38
N SER A 24 -19.70 -17.08 8.26
CA SER A 24 -18.56 -17.35 7.42
C SER A 24 -18.91 -17.55 5.94
N LYS A 25 -17.95 -17.27 5.05
CA LYS A 25 -18.03 -17.57 3.63
C LYS A 25 -16.77 -18.27 3.13
N VAL A 26 -16.98 -19.35 2.38
CA VAL A 26 -15.91 -20.11 1.72
C VAL A 26 -15.77 -19.64 0.27
N PHE A 27 -14.53 -19.49 -0.17
CA PHE A 27 -14.14 -19.12 -1.53
C PHE A 27 -13.19 -20.19 -2.08
N ASP A 28 -13.56 -20.80 -3.20
CA ASP A 28 -12.81 -21.93 -3.75
C ASP A 28 -11.80 -21.46 -4.81
N TYR A 29 -10.58 -22.02 -4.77
CA TYR A 29 -9.58 -21.77 -5.82
C TYR A 29 -9.96 -22.47 -7.13
N PRO A 30 -9.58 -21.93 -8.31
CA PRO A 30 -8.70 -20.77 -8.50
C PRO A 30 -9.39 -19.40 -8.50
N ASN A 31 -10.73 -19.35 -8.50
CA ASN A 31 -11.49 -18.12 -8.77
C ASN A 31 -11.79 -17.27 -7.52
N VAL A 32 -10.92 -17.32 -6.51
CA VAL A 32 -11.12 -16.58 -5.25
C VAL A 32 -11.25 -15.06 -5.49
N PRO A 33 -10.43 -14.42 -6.36
CA PRO A 33 -10.55 -12.98 -6.60
C PRO A 33 -11.93 -12.56 -7.14
N GLU A 34 -12.49 -13.28 -8.11
CA GLU A 34 -13.81 -12.98 -8.66
C GLU A 34 -14.93 -13.18 -7.64
N GLN A 35 -14.83 -14.23 -6.82
CA GLN A 35 -15.82 -14.50 -5.77
C GLN A 35 -15.75 -13.46 -4.64
N MET A 36 -14.54 -12.98 -4.29
CA MET A 36 -14.32 -11.92 -3.31
C MET A 36 -14.81 -10.57 -3.82
N ALA A 37 -14.70 -10.28 -5.13
CA ALA A 37 -15.25 -9.04 -5.72
C ALA A 37 -16.78 -8.95 -5.60
N GLN A 38 -17.47 -10.09 -5.48
CA GLN A 38 -18.92 -10.16 -5.23
C GLN A 38 -19.28 -10.12 -3.74
N LEU A 39 -18.31 -10.06 -2.85
CA LEU A 39 -18.55 -9.94 -1.42
C LEU A 39 -18.98 -8.50 -1.11
N ASN A 40 -20.25 -8.32 -0.77
CA ASN A 40 -20.74 -7.07 -0.20
C ASN A 40 -20.37 -7.03 1.30
N ALA A 41 -19.07 -6.88 1.60
CA ALA A 41 -18.54 -6.83 2.96
C ALA A 41 -18.87 -5.46 3.59
N PRO A 42 -19.60 -5.42 4.72
CA PRO A 42 -19.76 -4.16 5.46
C PRO A 42 -18.43 -3.68 6.04
N ASP A 43 -18.13 -2.39 5.86
CA ASP A 43 -16.84 -1.75 6.24
C ASP A 43 -16.56 -1.75 7.77
N ASP A 44 -17.54 -2.11 8.60
CA ASP A 44 -17.44 -2.06 10.06
C ASP A 44 -17.13 -3.41 10.74
N ARG A 45 -17.26 -4.53 10.03
CA ARG A 45 -17.03 -5.88 10.59
C ARG A 45 -15.54 -6.20 10.76
N ILE A 46 -15.24 -6.94 11.83
CA ILE A 46 -13.95 -7.59 12.01
C ILE A 46 -14.04 -9.00 11.42
N TYR A 47 -13.07 -9.30 10.57
CA TYR A 47 -12.95 -10.55 9.84
C TYR A 47 -11.76 -11.37 10.34
N TRP A 48 -11.92 -12.69 10.36
CA TRP A 48 -10.83 -13.64 10.57
C TRP A 48 -10.68 -14.49 9.32
N LEU A 49 -9.45 -14.76 8.92
CA LEU A 49 -9.15 -15.51 7.71
C LEU A 49 -8.61 -16.89 8.04
N SER A 50 -9.12 -17.91 7.40
CA SER A 50 -8.56 -19.26 7.39
C SER A 50 -8.37 -19.72 5.95
N TYR A 51 -7.45 -20.64 5.69
CA TYR A 51 -7.32 -21.27 4.38
C TYR A 51 -7.09 -22.77 4.52
N LYS A 52 -7.52 -23.51 3.50
CA LYS A 52 -7.29 -24.94 3.36
C LYS A 52 -6.30 -25.19 2.23
N ALA A 53 -5.32 -26.03 2.46
CA ALA A 53 -4.27 -26.38 1.50
C ALA A 53 -4.00 -27.88 1.58
N GLY A 54 -4.19 -28.61 0.47
CA GLY A 54 -3.92 -30.05 0.41
C GLY A 54 -4.69 -30.87 1.44
N GLY A 55 -5.94 -30.51 1.73
CA GLY A 55 -6.76 -31.19 2.73
C GLY A 55 -6.65 -30.65 4.16
N VAL A 56 -5.67 -29.80 4.46
CA VAL A 56 -5.38 -29.32 5.82
C VAL A 56 -5.92 -27.91 6.02
N THR A 57 -6.74 -27.71 7.06
CA THR A 57 -7.24 -26.39 7.47
C THR A 57 -6.24 -25.71 8.41
N ASN A 58 -5.80 -24.51 8.04
CA ASN A 58 -4.90 -23.71 8.88
C ASN A 58 -5.68 -22.87 9.89
N LYS A 59 -5.02 -22.46 10.97
CA LYS A 59 -5.66 -21.68 12.03
C LYS A 59 -6.08 -20.31 11.50
N ALA A 60 -7.24 -19.83 11.97
CA ALA A 60 -7.71 -18.49 11.67
C ALA A 60 -6.70 -17.41 12.13
N THR A 61 -6.54 -16.35 11.34
CA THR A 61 -5.72 -15.17 11.67
C THR A 61 -6.25 -14.43 12.89
N GLY A 62 -5.55 -13.37 13.32
CA GLY A 62 -6.18 -12.32 14.14
C GLY A 62 -7.30 -11.61 13.36
N GLY A 63 -8.15 -10.88 14.09
CA GLY A 63 -9.24 -10.11 13.50
C GLY A 63 -8.72 -8.88 12.74
N ALA A 64 -9.23 -8.63 11.54
CA ALA A 64 -8.89 -7.49 10.70
C ALA A 64 -10.12 -6.93 9.97
N LYS A 65 -10.13 -5.65 9.62
CA LYS A 65 -11.16 -5.08 8.74
C LYS A 65 -10.76 -5.26 7.28
N ILE A 66 -11.72 -5.57 6.41
CA ILE A 66 -11.50 -5.51 4.97
C ILE A 66 -11.64 -4.06 4.53
N VAL A 67 -10.65 -3.54 3.82
CA VAL A 67 -10.69 -2.23 3.20
C VAL A 67 -10.54 -2.43 1.70
N PRO A 68 -11.58 -2.19 0.89
CA PRO A 68 -11.46 -2.31 -0.55
C PRO A 68 -10.59 -1.16 -1.09
N PHE A 69 -9.49 -1.53 -1.74
CA PHE A 69 -8.68 -0.59 -2.54
C PHE A 69 -9.15 -0.61 -3.98
N THR A 70 -9.26 0.56 -4.58
CA THR A 70 -9.38 0.69 -6.03
C THR A 70 -7.99 0.59 -6.67
N SER A 71 -7.90 0.26 -7.96
CA SER A 71 -6.61 0.31 -8.68
C SER A 71 -6.00 1.72 -8.70
N GLN A 72 -6.83 2.74 -8.47
CA GLN A 72 -6.44 4.11 -8.20
C GLN A 72 -5.91 4.32 -6.76
N ASP A 73 -5.76 3.35 -5.90
CA ASP A 73 -5.12 3.57 -4.58
C ASP A 73 -3.69 3.01 -4.53
N LEU A 74 -3.21 2.46 -5.64
CA LEU A 74 -1.91 1.82 -5.78
C LEU A 74 -1.04 2.52 -6.84
N GLY A 75 0.27 2.47 -6.65
CA GLY A 75 1.21 2.80 -7.73
C GLY A 75 1.03 1.86 -8.93
N PHE A 76 1.58 2.23 -10.10
CA PHE A 76 1.62 1.30 -11.23
C PHE A 76 2.36 0.04 -10.76
N TRP A 77 1.74 -1.14 -10.91
CA TRP A 77 2.23 -2.45 -10.41
C TRP A 77 2.03 -2.74 -8.91
N GLY A 78 1.17 -1.98 -8.21
CA GLY A 78 0.63 -2.45 -6.93
C GLY A 78 1.48 -2.16 -5.69
N ALA A 79 2.39 -1.18 -5.75
CA ALA A 79 3.16 -0.79 -4.57
C ALA A 79 2.23 -0.22 -3.48
N MET A 80 2.14 -0.94 -2.36
CA MET A 80 1.52 -0.47 -1.12
C MET A 80 2.61 0.09 -0.20
N SER A 81 2.31 1.19 0.49
CA SER A 81 3.19 1.72 1.53
C SER A 81 2.41 2.03 2.79
N ILE A 82 3.07 1.77 3.92
CA ILE A 82 2.61 2.06 5.27
C ILE A 82 3.45 3.23 5.78
N PHE A 83 2.82 4.26 6.34
CA PHE A 83 3.50 5.48 6.79
C PHE A 83 2.74 6.20 7.91
N ASP A 84 3.46 6.89 8.79
CA ASP A 84 2.87 7.82 9.76
C ASP A 84 2.92 9.24 9.21
N LEU A 85 1.87 9.62 8.48
CA LEU A 85 1.77 10.94 7.84
C LEU A 85 1.75 12.10 8.84
N LYS A 86 1.19 11.86 10.03
CA LYS A 86 0.90 12.90 11.01
C LYS A 86 1.98 13.01 12.08
N ASN A 87 3.00 12.16 12.02
CA ASN A 87 4.01 12.00 13.07
C ASN A 87 3.35 11.85 14.46
N ASN A 88 2.34 10.98 14.55
CA ASN A 88 1.57 10.77 15.79
C ASN A 88 1.67 9.33 16.34
N GLY A 89 2.57 8.53 15.79
CA GLY A 89 2.79 7.12 16.12
C GLY A 89 1.79 6.16 15.48
N CYS A 90 0.90 6.64 14.59
CA CYS A 90 -0.17 5.82 14.03
C CYS A 90 0.04 5.53 12.55
N PRO A 91 0.52 4.32 12.20
CA PRO A 91 0.75 3.95 10.81
C PRO A 91 -0.57 3.93 10.03
N SER A 92 -0.57 4.63 8.91
CA SER A 92 -1.62 4.72 7.90
C SER A 92 -1.14 4.07 6.60
N ILE A 93 -2.02 4.03 5.59
CA ILE A 93 -1.69 3.51 4.26
C ILE A 93 -2.10 4.50 3.19
N LEU A 94 -1.59 4.33 1.98
CA LEU A 94 -1.95 5.23 0.89
C LEU A 94 -3.47 5.17 0.64
N GLY A 95 -4.12 6.33 0.64
CA GLY A 95 -5.58 6.45 0.45
C GLY A 95 -6.44 6.17 1.70
N ALA A 96 -5.84 5.91 2.87
CA ALA A 96 -6.62 5.77 4.11
C ALA A 96 -5.84 6.19 5.35
N ILE A 97 -6.53 6.81 6.31
CA ILE A 97 -5.94 7.16 7.60
C ILE A 97 -6.32 6.17 8.69
N SER A 98 -5.33 5.83 9.52
CA SER A 98 -5.55 4.98 10.69
C SER A 98 -6.15 5.75 11.85
N ASP A 99 -7.07 5.10 12.58
CA ASP A 99 -7.58 5.55 13.88
C ASP A 99 -6.71 5.10 15.06
N CYS A 100 -5.54 4.49 14.77
CA CYS A 100 -4.60 3.89 15.72
C CYS A 100 -5.13 2.65 16.45
N ARG A 101 -6.32 2.15 16.11
CA ARG A 101 -7.01 1.03 16.77
C ARG A 101 -7.40 -0.07 15.79
N GLY A 102 -6.77 -0.09 14.62
CA GLY A 102 -7.03 -1.05 13.55
C GLY A 102 -8.16 -0.65 12.60
N GLY A 103 -8.76 0.53 12.77
CA GLY A 103 -9.66 1.12 11.80
C GLY A 103 -8.90 1.97 10.78
N LEU A 104 -9.30 1.85 9.52
CA LEU A 104 -8.82 2.69 8.42
C LEU A 104 -10.02 3.44 7.84
N THR A 105 -9.95 4.76 7.81
CA THR A 105 -10.92 5.60 7.12
C THR A 105 -10.35 5.97 5.76
N ARG A 106 -11.02 5.55 4.69
CA ARG A 106 -10.65 5.94 3.33
C ARG A 106 -10.74 7.46 3.22
N LEU A 107 -9.67 8.06 2.72
CA LEU A 107 -9.58 9.49 2.48
C LEU A 107 -9.11 9.68 1.04
N SER A 108 -9.54 10.75 0.38
CA SER A 108 -8.97 11.06 -0.92
C SER A 108 -7.49 11.38 -0.77
N GLU A 109 -6.71 11.21 -1.85
CA GLU A 109 -5.32 11.69 -1.88
C GLU A 109 -5.27 13.18 -1.51
N ALA A 110 -6.26 13.98 -1.91
CA ALA A 110 -6.36 15.39 -1.55
C ALA A 110 -6.50 15.61 -0.03
N ASP A 111 -7.33 14.82 0.65
CA ASP A 111 -7.53 14.93 2.11
C ASP A 111 -6.28 14.53 2.91
N LEU A 112 -5.42 13.70 2.31
CA LEU A 112 -4.11 13.32 2.84
C LEU A 112 -2.98 14.29 2.45
N GLY A 113 -3.29 15.36 1.69
CA GLY A 113 -2.28 16.27 1.14
C GLY A 113 -1.54 15.73 -0.08
N LEU A 114 -1.89 14.54 -0.53
CA LEU A 114 -1.26 13.77 -1.59
C LEU A 114 -1.80 14.08 -2.99
N ALA A 115 -2.61 15.13 -3.15
CA ALA A 115 -3.17 15.52 -4.46
C ALA A 115 -2.09 15.70 -5.54
N ASN A 116 -0.87 16.06 -5.14
CA ASN A 116 0.27 16.26 -6.03
C ASN A 116 0.88 14.95 -6.56
N LEU A 117 0.55 13.78 -5.99
CA LEU A 117 1.10 12.49 -6.43
C LEU A 117 0.80 12.23 -7.91
N ARG A 118 -0.40 12.59 -8.37
CA ARG A 118 -0.91 12.25 -9.71
C ARG A 118 -1.07 13.41 -10.67
N GLN A 119 -0.65 14.61 -10.26
CA GLN A 119 -0.68 15.76 -11.15
C GLN A 119 0.11 15.47 -12.43
N SER A 120 -0.37 16.00 -13.56
CA SER A 120 0.29 15.91 -14.87
C SER A 120 0.51 14.49 -15.41
N GLY A 121 -0.30 13.51 -15.01
CA GLY A 121 -0.24 12.15 -15.56
C GLY A 121 1.01 11.38 -15.15
N ARG A 122 1.59 11.71 -13.99
CA ARG A 122 2.75 11.02 -13.41
C ARG A 122 2.47 9.52 -13.26
N VAL A 123 3.40 8.71 -13.74
CA VAL A 123 3.42 7.25 -13.52
C VAL A 123 4.63 6.92 -12.68
N TYR A 124 4.40 6.53 -11.42
CA TYR A 124 5.43 6.14 -10.47
C TYR A 124 5.35 4.64 -10.22
N ARG A 125 6.53 4.01 -10.10
CA ARG A 125 6.67 2.56 -9.90
C ARG A 125 6.52 2.18 -8.44
N ASP A 126 6.90 3.09 -7.57
CA ASP A 126 6.91 2.89 -6.13
C ASP A 126 6.60 4.21 -5.43
N ILE A 127 6.41 4.11 -4.12
CA ILE A 127 6.32 5.24 -3.22
C ILE A 127 7.09 4.88 -1.96
N ARG A 128 7.92 5.78 -1.46
CA ARG A 128 8.76 5.56 -0.28
C ARG A 128 8.62 6.75 0.67
N PHE A 129 8.69 6.47 1.96
CA PHE A 129 8.55 7.47 3.01
C PHE A 129 9.81 7.47 3.86
N ALA A 130 10.37 8.66 4.09
CA ALA A 130 11.47 8.87 5.02
C ALA A 130 11.52 10.36 5.40
N ASP A 131 12.00 10.66 6.59
CA ASP A 131 12.28 12.02 7.04
C ASP A 131 13.70 12.39 6.56
N PHE A 132 13.80 13.09 5.42
CA PHE A 132 15.09 13.33 4.76
C PHE A 132 15.82 14.56 5.30
N ASP A 133 15.09 15.52 5.87
CA ASP A 133 15.66 16.74 6.44
C ASP A 133 15.62 16.79 7.97
N ASN A 134 15.18 15.68 8.59
CA ASN A 134 15.17 15.46 10.03
C ASN A 134 14.32 16.51 10.76
N ASP A 135 13.18 16.86 10.17
CA ASP A 135 12.20 17.78 10.75
C ASP A 135 11.09 17.07 11.55
N GLY A 136 11.15 15.73 11.60
CA GLY A 136 10.22 14.86 12.30
C GLY A 136 9.01 14.47 11.47
N TYR A 137 8.85 14.97 10.25
CA TYR A 137 7.74 14.61 9.37
C TYR A 137 8.24 13.77 8.21
N LEU A 138 7.52 12.70 7.89
CA LEU A 138 7.89 11.86 6.75
C LEU A 138 7.64 12.62 5.43
N ASP A 139 8.68 12.70 4.61
CA ASP A 139 8.65 13.11 3.22
C ASP A 139 8.33 11.92 2.31
N ILE A 140 8.05 12.21 1.03
CA ILE A 140 7.67 11.19 0.04
C ILE A 140 8.64 11.19 -1.13
N PHE A 141 9.28 10.07 -1.36
CA PHE A 141 10.05 9.81 -2.57
C PHE A 141 9.26 8.94 -3.54
N LEU A 142 9.08 9.43 -4.77
CA LEU A 142 8.40 8.74 -5.86
C LEU A 142 9.41 8.41 -6.96
N PRO A 143 9.99 7.20 -6.95
CA PRO A 143 10.79 6.76 -8.07
C PRO A 143 9.88 6.52 -9.28
N THR A 144 10.24 7.12 -10.40
CA THR A 144 9.58 6.87 -11.69
C THR A 144 10.47 6.00 -12.56
N TYR A 145 9.88 5.30 -13.51
CA TYR A 145 10.67 4.64 -14.54
C TYR A 145 11.06 5.73 -15.54
N THR A 146 12.33 6.14 -15.52
CA THR A 146 12.86 7.15 -16.44
C THR A 146 13.33 6.47 -17.72
N GLY A 147 12.95 7.00 -18.89
CA GLY A 147 13.52 6.59 -20.18
C GLY A 147 12.54 6.52 -21.36
N PHE A 148 11.24 6.74 -21.13
CA PHE A 148 10.23 6.83 -22.19
C PHE A 148 9.95 8.29 -22.61
N SER A 149 10.31 9.27 -21.78
CA SER A 149 10.25 10.69 -22.13
C SER A 149 11.31 11.50 -21.39
N ALA A 150 11.80 12.57 -22.03
CA ALA A 150 12.69 13.56 -21.41
C ALA A 150 12.04 14.31 -20.23
N SER A 151 10.72 14.22 -20.08
CA SER A 151 9.97 14.79 -18.96
C SER A 151 9.89 13.88 -17.73
N GLU A 152 10.41 12.65 -17.80
CA GLU A 152 10.39 11.71 -16.67
C GLU A 152 11.52 11.99 -15.68
N GLN A 153 11.16 11.97 -14.40
CA GLN A 153 12.04 12.25 -13.27
C GLN A 153 11.49 11.58 -12.01
N ASN A 154 12.36 11.30 -11.04
CA ASN A 154 11.91 11.02 -9.69
C ASN A 154 11.36 12.30 -9.04
N TYR A 155 10.49 12.13 -8.05
CA TYR A 155 9.98 13.25 -7.25
C TYR A 155 10.35 13.05 -5.78
N LEU A 156 10.66 14.15 -5.11
CA LEU A 156 10.81 14.21 -3.66
C LEU A 156 9.86 15.30 -3.18
N LEU A 157 8.84 14.88 -2.45
CA LEU A 157 7.80 15.75 -1.91
C LEU A 157 8.10 15.96 -0.42
N LYS A 158 8.58 17.15 -0.07
CA LYS A 158 8.77 17.57 1.31
C LYS A 158 7.44 17.84 1.99
N ASN A 159 7.24 17.32 3.20
CA ASN A 159 6.05 17.58 3.99
C ASN A 159 6.09 19.00 4.60
N ASN A 160 5.04 19.80 4.37
CA ASN A 160 4.97 21.18 4.89
C ASN A 160 4.30 21.26 6.28
N HIS A 161 4.01 20.12 6.91
CA HIS A 161 3.41 19.98 8.25
C HIS A 161 1.95 20.44 8.36
N ASP A 162 1.33 20.84 7.25
CA ASP A 162 -0.04 21.33 7.15
C ASP A 162 -0.91 20.50 6.20
N ARG A 163 -0.50 19.25 5.93
CA ARG A 163 -1.07 18.36 4.90
C ARG A 163 -0.94 18.93 3.49
N SER A 164 0.12 19.67 3.23
CA SER A 164 0.58 19.97 1.88
C SER A 164 2.01 19.50 1.68
N PHE A 165 2.42 19.40 0.42
CA PHE A 165 3.77 18.98 0.06
C PHE A 165 4.40 19.88 -0.98
N SER A 166 5.69 20.11 -0.83
CA SER A 166 6.53 20.86 -1.75
C SER A 166 7.40 19.90 -2.58
N GLU A 167 7.35 20.01 -3.90
CA GLU A 167 8.24 19.24 -4.79
C GLU A 167 9.65 19.86 -4.78
N ILE A 168 10.65 19.08 -4.39
CA ILE A 168 12.02 19.54 -4.15
C ILE A 168 13.10 18.62 -4.78
N ALA A 169 12.74 17.71 -5.69
CA ALA A 169 13.69 16.73 -6.22
C ALA A 169 14.91 17.36 -6.90
N ASP A 170 14.73 18.51 -7.53
CA ASP A 170 15.82 19.27 -8.15
C ASP A 170 16.81 19.83 -7.15
N SER A 171 16.30 20.58 -6.17
CA SER A 171 17.14 21.20 -5.16
C SER A 171 17.80 20.15 -4.27
N ALA A 172 17.17 18.99 -4.11
CA ALA A 172 17.74 17.82 -3.43
C ALA A 172 18.68 16.98 -4.30
N GLY A 173 18.78 17.25 -5.61
CA GLY A 173 19.66 16.53 -6.54
C GLY A 173 19.24 15.09 -6.85
N VAL A 174 17.98 14.72 -6.59
CA VAL A 174 17.45 13.35 -6.77
C VAL A 174 16.44 13.22 -7.90
N ALA A 175 16.12 14.31 -8.60
CA ALA A 175 15.21 14.30 -9.74
C ALA A 175 15.62 13.29 -10.83
N ASP A 176 16.94 13.13 -11.02
CA ASP A 176 17.54 12.13 -11.91
C ASP A 176 16.90 12.03 -13.30
N ARG A 177 16.76 13.19 -13.96
CA ARG A 177 16.08 13.31 -15.25
C ARG A 177 16.82 12.54 -16.34
N ASN A 178 16.03 11.86 -17.19
CA ASN A 178 16.51 11.35 -18.47
C ASN A 178 17.78 10.48 -18.37
N ARG A 179 17.95 9.70 -17.29
CA ARG A 179 19.02 8.69 -17.25
C ARG A 179 18.72 7.59 -18.28
N SER A 180 19.53 7.58 -19.34
CA SER A 180 19.64 6.49 -20.31
C SER A 180 20.00 5.18 -19.59
N LEU A 181 19.53 4.05 -20.15
CA LEU A 181 19.69 2.67 -19.69
C LEU A 181 21.16 2.17 -19.55
N ASP A 182 22.15 3.06 -19.66
CA ASP A 182 23.57 2.71 -19.45
C ASP A 182 23.94 2.58 -17.95
N PHE A 183 23.04 2.97 -17.04
CA PHE A 183 23.15 2.62 -15.61
C PHE A 183 22.58 1.22 -15.36
N ARG A 184 23.44 0.20 -15.41
CA ARG A 184 23.10 -1.15 -14.94
C ARG A 184 23.05 -1.16 -13.40
N PRO A 185 21.90 -1.40 -12.75
CA PRO A 185 21.77 -1.36 -11.31
C PRO A 185 22.21 -2.68 -10.70
N GLU A 186 23.50 -3.00 -10.79
CA GLU A 186 24.11 -4.06 -9.98
C GLU A 186 24.75 -3.49 -8.71
N GLU A 187 24.73 -2.15 -8.52
CA GLU A 187 25.30 -1.47 -7.35
C GLU A 187 24.37 -0.48 -6.64
N CYS A 188 23.04 -0.60 -6.75
CA CYS A 188 22.15 0.09 -5.81
C CYS A 188 22.10 -0.65 -4.46
N ARG A 189 23.10 -0.40 -3.60
CA ARG A 189 23.05 -0.77 -2.18
C ARG A 189 22.18 0.23 -1.43
N LEU A 190 20.89 -0.06 -1.29
CA LEU A 190 20.03 0.64 -0.33
C LEU A 190 20.21 0.01 1.06
N LEU A 191 20.85 0.76 1.97
CA LEU A 191 20.90 0.40 3.38
C LEU A 191 19.58 0.88 4.04
N ILE A 192 18.64 -0.03 4.30
CA ILE A 192 17.50 0.27 5.17
C ILE A 192 17.91 -0.15 6.58
N GLY A 193 18.27 0.81 7.42
CA GLY A 193 18.50 0.59 8.83
C GLY A 193 17.17 0.50 9.58
N THR A 194 16.93 -0.62 10.27
CA THR A 194 15.94 -0.69 11.33
C THR A 194 16.43 0.12 12.53
N ALA A 195 15.80 1.24 12.83
CA ALA A 195 15.87 1.81 14.17
C ALA A 195 14.90 1.02 15.06
N MET A 196 15.41 -0.03 15.71
CA MET A 196 14.83 -0.48 16.97
C MET A 196 15.33 0.45 18.07
N VAL A 197 14.42 0.91 18.91
CA VAL A 197 14.70 1.14 20.33
C VAL A 197 13.65 0.38 21.12
#